data_AF-A0A850MEI3-F1
#
_entry.id   AF-A0A850MEI3-F1
#
_cell.length_a   1.000
_cell.length_b   1.000
_cell.length_c   1.000
_cell.angle_alpha   90.00
_cell.angle_beta   90.00
_cell.angle_gamma   90.00
#
_symmetry.space_group_name_H-M   'P 1'
#
loop_
_entity.id
_entity.type
_entity.pdbx_description
1 polymer ?
#
loop_
_entity_poly.entity_id
_entity_poly.type
_entity_poly.pdbx_seq_one_letter_code
_entity_poly.pdbx_strand_id
1 'polypeptide(L)'
;MIGLVIDWDKIQKDPEKDWKVVGQLLIDNRNKIEALERELEESENTRKNLKTNLAETKSRIKELEDHTEKFSDIEGTIEKVQSEKQKISELMKNKIEELDLKIQTLNRELDDKTQALELAETHMDSSSTHQEGLLKTVEEKNKEITELHSIIEEKNKIIKRLSEELEEQKEETIDLTEKIKERDTKIEEISTKIPAPIPPAPAVSGPAPTSSTPALSPSASTSPASYVRPSPQVMKPLATDAELEWRDTDEQLKILMIEGEELKEVEGLSSDQVGLVIDKPNGTIWVWKGSGASRLNAIRTSTKAPTIRSKYRLYDWKVDFIDQGEEPEDFPFNIITS
;
A
#
# COMPACT_ATOMS: atom_id res chain seq x y z
N MET A 1 80.77 -18.50 -102.55
CA MET A 1 81.82 -18.72 -101.53
C MET A 1 81.65 -20.16 -101.07
N ILE A 2 82.66 -21.01 -101.33
CA ILE A 2 82.60 -22.47 -101.20
C ILE A 2 82.48 -22.82 -99.72
N GLY A 3 81.35 -23.43 -99.34
CA GLY A 3 81.19 -24.00 -98.00
C GLY A 3 82.05 -25.25 -97.89
N LEU A 4 83.13 -25.16 -97.10
CA LEU A 4 83.87 -26.33 -96.63
C LEU A 4 82.96 -27.12 -95.69
N VAL A 5 82.31 -28.15 -96.21
CA VAL A 5 81.65 -29.18 -95.41
C VAL A 5 82.75 -30.06 -94.83
N ILE A 6 83.07 -29.86 -93.55
CA ILE A 6 84.03 -30.69 -92.82
C ILE A 6 83.36 -32.03 -92.52
N ASP A 7 83.96 -33.12 -93.01
CA ASP A 7 83.49 -34.49 -92.85
C ASP A 7 84.11 -35.13 -91.60
N TRP A 8 83.39 -35.00 -90.48
CA TRP A 8 83.88 -35.33 -89.13
C TRP A 8 84.24 -36.80 -88.92
N ASP A 9 83.51 -37.71 -89.57
CA ASP A 9 83.76 -39.16 -89.48
C ASP A 9 85.10 -39.55 -90.12
N LYS A 10 85.61 -38.71 -91.04
CA LYS A 10 86.86 -38.93 -91.78
C LYS A 10 88.08 -38.49 -90.97
N ILE A 11 87.99 -37.36 -90.26
CA ILE A 11 89.05 -36.85 -89.37
C ILE A 11 89.26 -37.78 -88.17
N GLN A 12 88.20 -38.43 -87.69
CA GLN A 12 88.27 -39.36 -86.56
C GLN A 12 88.90 -40.72 -86.92
N LYS A 13 88.87 -41.12 -88.21
CA LYS A 13 89.33 -42.44 -88.68
C LYS A 13 90.74 -42.47 -89.24
N ASP A 14 91.23 -41.44 -89.91
CA ASP A 14 92.58 -41.49 -90.52
C ASP A 14 93.26 -40.11 -90.61
N PRO A 15 94.01 -39.69 -89.57
CA PRO A 15 94.49 -38.33 -89.51
C PRO A 15 95.94 -38.21 -90.05
N GLU A 16 96.10 -37.58 -91.20
CA GLU A 16 97.39 -37.10 -91.70
C GLU A 16 98.08 -36.20 -90.66
N LYS A 17 99.41 -36.22 -90.60
CA LYS A 17 100.21 -35.65 -89.49
C LYS A 17 99.92 -34.16 -89.21
N ASP A 18 99.58 -33.39 -90.24
CA ASP A 18 99.27 -31.96 -90.14
C ASP A 18 97.80 -31.67 -89.77
N TRP A 19 96.89 -32.63 -89.98
CA TRP A 19 95.46 -32.53 -89.67
C TRP A 19 95.09 -33.07 -88.28
N LYS A 20 95.96 -33.89 -87.66
CA LYS A 20 95.78 -34.41 -86.28
C LYS A 20 95.55 -33.31 -85.25
N VAL A 21 96.37 -32.26 -85.28
CA VAL A 21 96.33 -31.17 -84.29
C VAL A 21 95.06 -30.34 -84.46
N VAL A 22 94.69 -30.04 -85.71
CA VAL A 22 93.47 -29.29 -86.04
C VAL A 22 92.21 -30.10 -85.70
N GLY A 23 92.19 -31.40 -86.01
CA GLY A 23 91.09 -32.30 -85.68
C GLY A 23 90.86 -32.42 -84.17
N GLN A 24 91.93 -32.56 -83.38
CA GLN A 24 91.82 -32.62 -81.92
C GLN A 24 91.29 -31.30 -81.32
N LEU A 25 91.80 -30.15 -81.77
CA LEU A 25 91.32 -28.83 -81.34
C LEU A 25 89.82 -28.64 -81.64
N LEU A 26 89.37 -29.11 -82.79
CA LEU A 26 87.97 -29.05 -83.19
C LEU A 26 87.06 -29.94 -82.32
N ILE A 27 87.52 -31.15 -81.95
CA ILE A 27 86.81 -32.03 -81.02
C ILE A 27 86.74 -31.40 -79.62
N ASP A 28 87.85 -30.84 -79.12
CA ASP A 28 87.89 -30.18 -77.82
C ASP A 28 86.94 -28.96 -77.78
N ASN A 29 86.91 -28.17 -78.86
CA ASN A 29 85.98 -27.06 -79.00
C ASN A 29 84.52 -27.53 -79.04
N ARG A 30 84.21 -28.62 -79.75
CA ARG A 30 82.86 -29.21 -79.76
C ARG A 30 82.44 -29.66 -78.37
N ASN A 31 83.29 -30.40 -77.67
CA ASN A 31 83.01 -30.85 -76.30
C ASN A 31 82.78 -29.65 -75.36
N LYS A 32 83.55 -28.57 -75.54
CA LYS A 32 83.35 -27.32 -74.79
C LYS A 32 82.03 -26.64 -75.13
N ILE A 33 81.63 -26.61 -76.41
CA ILE A 33 80.32 -26.07 -76.83
C ILE A 33 79.19 -26.89 -76.22
N GLU A 34 79.24 -28.22 -76.31
CA GLU A 34 78.22 -29.11 -75.74
C GLU A 34 78.13 -28.97 -74.21
N ALA A 35 79.26 -28.75 -73.51
CA ALA A 35 79.27 -28.45 -72.08
C ALA A 35 78.63 -27.10 -71.77
N LEU A 36 78.97 -26.05 -72.53
CA LEU A 36 78.41 -24.71 -72.36
C LEU A 36 76.91 -24.67 -72.66
N GLU A 37 76.44 -25.44 -73.65
CA GLU A 37 75.01 -25.57 -73.96
C GLU A 37 74.24 -26.23 -72.81
N ARG A 38 74.82 -27.27 -72.20
CA ARG A 38 74.22 -27.92 -71.02
C ARG A 38 74.17 -26.98 -69.80
N GLU A 39 75.25 -26.25 -69.55
CA GLU A 39 75.30 -25.23 -68.48
C GLU A 39 74.29 -24.10 -68.73
N LEU A 40 74.13 -23.69 -69.99
CA LEU A 40 73.12 -22.71 -70.38
C LEU A 40 71.71 -23.23 -70.11
N GLU A 41 71.38 -24.45 -70.55
CA GLU A 41 70.07 -25.07 -70.30
C GLU A 41 69.77 -25.20 -68.81
N GLU A 42 70.76 -25.61 -68.00
CA GLU A 42 70.64 -25.64 -66.54
C GLU A 42 70.41 -24.24 -65.95
N SER A 43 71.14 -23.23 -66.44
CA SER A 43 70.95 -21.83 -66.06
C SER A 43 69.55 -21.30 -66.44
N GLU A 44 69.02 -21.70 -67.59
CA GLU A 44 67.67 -21.30 -68.01
C GLU A 44 66.58 -21.95 -67.17
N ASN A 45 66.75 -23.24 -66.84
CA ASN A 45 65.83 -23.98 -65.97
C ASN A 45 65.83 -23.40 -64.55
N THR A 46 67.01 -23.11 -63.98
CA THR A 46 67.11 -22.46 -62.66
C THR A 46 66.48 -21.07 -62.68
N ARG A 47 66.71 -20.27 -63.72
CA ARG A 47 66.06 -18.95 -63.90
C ARG A 47 64.53 -19.07 -63.96
N LYS A 48 64.00 -20.07 -64.67
CA LYS A 48 62.55 -20.31 -64.75
C LYS A 48 61.97 -20.66 -63.37
N ASN A 49 62.62 -21.54 -62.62
CA ASN A 49 62.20 -21.92 -61.28
C ASN A 49 62.24 -20.73 -60.30
N LEU A 50 63.32 -19.93 -60.34
CA LEU A 50 63.43 -18.72 -59.53
C LEU A 50 62.32 -17.71 -59.84
N LYS A 51 61.94 -17.58 -61.12
CA LYS A 51 60.84 -16.69 -61.52
C LYS A 51 59.50 -17.14 -60.95
N THR A 52 59.21 -18.45 -60.96
CA THR A 52 58.01 -19.02 -60.34
C THR A 52 58.00 -18.79 -58.84
N ASN A 53 59.09 -19.12 -58.15
CA ASN A 53 59.21 -18.94 -56.70
C ASN A 53 59.08 -17.46 -56.29
N LEU A 54 59.61 -16.53 -57.10
CA LEU A 54 59.46 -15.09 -56.87
C LEU A 54 57.99 -14.66 -56.97
N ALA A 55 57.24 -15.19 -57.94
CA ALA A 55 55.82 -14.89 -58.08
C ALA A 55 55.01 -15.42 -56.90
N GLU A 56 55.28 -16.66 -56.46
CA GLU A 56 54.65 -17.26 -55.28
C GLU A 56 54.97 -16.47 -54.01
N THR A 57 56.24 -16.10 -53.81
CA THR A 57 56.67 -15.30 -52.65
C THR A 57 55.99 -13.93 -52.63
N LYS A 58 55.84 -13.27 -53.78
CA LYS A 58 55.12 -11.99 -53.87
C LYS A 58 53.65 -12.14 -53.51
N SER A 59 52.98 -13.19 -54.01
CA SER A 59 51.59 -13.47 -53.62
C SER A 59 51.48 -13.70 -52.11
N ARG A 60 52.42 -14.45 -51.53
CA ARG A 60 52.41 -14.71 -50.09
C ARG A 60 52.67 -13.48 -49.23
N ILE A 61 53.54 -12.57 -49.68
CA ILE A 61 53.77 -11.28 -49.01
C ILE A 61 52.47 -10.47 -48.98
N LYS A 62 51.76 -10.39 -50.12
CA LYS A 62 50.50 -9.67 -50.20
C LYS A 62 49.45 -10.23 -49.24
N GLU A 63 49.31 -11.57 -49.17
CA GLU A 63 48.40 -12.21 -48.22
C GLU A 63 48.75 -11.88 -46.75
N LEU A 64 50.05 -11.81 -46.42
CA LEU A 64 50.50 -11.46 -45.08
C LEU A 64 50.22 -9.98 -44.76
N GLU A 65 50.40 -9.07 -45.72
CA GLU A 65 50.05 -7.66 -45.58
C GLU A 65 48.54 -7.50 -45.30
N ASP A 66 47.68 -8.18 -46.06
CA ASP A 66 46.23 -8.17 -45.86
C ASP A 66 45.85 -8.74 -44.47
N HIS A 67 46.59 -9.74 -43.98
CA HIS A 67 46.37 -10.28 -42.64
C HIS A 67 46.81 -9.30 -41.54
N THR A 68 47.94 -8.61 -41.72
CA THR A 68 48.42 -7.60 -40.78
C THR A 68 47.43 -6.45 -40.65
N GLU A 69 46.81 -6.01 -41.74
CA GLU A 69 45.76 -4.98 -41.70
C GLU A 69 44.56 -5.45 -40.86
N LYS A 70 44.07 -6.68 -41.08
CA LYS A 70 42.98 -7.25 -40.28
C LYS A 70 43.32 -7.37 -38.79
N PHE A 71 44.57 -7.67 -38.45
CA PHE A 71 45.01 -7.70 -37.05
C PHE A 71 44.89 -6.32 -36.39
N SER A 72 45.27 -5.26 -37.10
CA SER A 72 45.12 -3.88 -36.61
C SER A 72 43.66 -3.52 -36.31
N ASP A 73 42.72 -3.93 -37.16
CA ASP A 73 41.28 -3.70 -36.95
C ASP A 73 40.74 -4.47 -35.72
N ILE A 74 41.21 -5.70 -35.55
CA ILE A 74 40.87 -6.54 -34.39
C ILE A 74 41.40 -5.90 -33.10
N GLU A 75 42.63 -5.39 -33.09
CA GLU A 75 43.20 -4.68 -31.95
C GLU A 75 42.35 -3.46 -31.56
N GLY A 76 41.96 -2.63 -32.52
CA GLY A 76 41.07 -1.49 -32.25
C GLY A 76 39.69 -1.91 -31.70
N THR A 77 39.15 -3.03 -32.19
CA THR A 77 37.91 -3.60 -31.66
C THR A 77 38.07 -4.09 -30.21
N ILE A 78 39.20 -4.73 -29.89
CA ILE A 78 39.52 -5.19 -28.54
C ILE A 78 39.61 -4.01 -27.57
N GLU A 79 40.30 -2.94 -27.95
CA GLU A 79 40.40 -1.72 -27.13
C GLU A 79 39.03 -1.10 -26.84
N LYS A 80 38.18 -1.02 -27.88
CA LYS A 80 36.82 -0.51 -27.73
C LYS A 80 36.01 -1.35 -26.74
N VAL A 81 36.01 -2.68 -26.91
CA VAL A 81 35.32 -3.63 -26.02
C VAL A 81 35.83 -3.53 -24.58
N GLN A 82 37.14 -3.37 -24.38
CA GLN A 82 37.72 -3.18 -23.04
C GLN A 82 37.23 -1.88 -22.40
N SER A 83 37.18 -0.78 -23.17
CA SER A 83 36.68 0.50 -22.67
C SER A 83 35.19 0.45 -22.30
N GLU A 84 34.37 -0.23 -23.10
CA GLU A 84 32.95 -0.41 -22.84
C GLU A 84 32.72 -1.32 -21.61
N LYS A 85 33.51 -2.38 -21.47
CA LYS A 85 33.49 -3.25 -20.29
C LYS A 85 33.78 -2.47 -19.00
N GLN A 86 34.76 -1.56 -19.01
CA GLN A 86 35.08 -0.71 -17.87
C GLN A 86 33.90 0.21 -17.51
N LYS A 87 33.32 0.89 -18.51
CA LYS A 87 32.13 1.75 -18.31
C LYS A 87 30.95 0.98 -17.73
N ILE A 88 30.66 -0.21 -18.25
CA ILE A 88 29.59 -1.07 -17.75
C ILE A 88 29.87 -1.45 -16.28
N SER A 89 31.11 -1.81 -15.95
CA SER A 89 31.49 -2.17 -14.58
C SER A 89 31.29 -1.01 -13.59
N GLU A 90 31.64 0.22 -13.99
CA GLU A 90 31.44 1.41 -13.16
C GLU A 90 29.96 1.73 -12.99
N LEU A 91 29.16 1.69 -14.07
CA LEU A 91 27.72 1.89 -14.00
C LEU A 91 27.03 0.87 -13.08
N MET A 92 27.40 -0.41 -13.21
CA MET A 92 26.88 -1.47 -12.35
C MET A 92 27.24 -1.24 -10.88
N LYS A 93 28.50 -0.87 -10.60
CA LYS A 93 28.94 -0.56 -9.23
C LYS A 93 28.14 0.58 -8.62
N ASN A 94 27.98 1.68 -9.35
CA ASN A 94 27.22 2.84 -8.87
C ASN A 94 25.75 2.49 -8.63
N LYS A 95 25.15 1.66 -9.51
CA LYS A 95 23.75 1.24 -9.32
C LYS A 95 23.57 0.33 -8.12
N ILE A 96 24.53 -0.54 -7.84
CA ILE A 96 24.55 -1.39 -6.64
C ILE A 96 24.62 -0.52 -5.38
N GLU A 97 25.52 0.48 -5.35
CA GLU A 97 25.64 1.41 -4.21
C GLU A 97 24.34 2.22 -3.98
N GLU A 98 23.70 2.70 -5.05
CA GLU A 98 22.41 3.40 -4.97
C GLU A 98 21.30 2.51 -4.39
N LEU A 99 21.20 1.26 -4.87
CA LEU A 99 20.20 0.31 -4.39
C LEU A 99 20.44 -0.08 -2.94
N ASP A 100 21.69 -0.23 -2.51
CA ASP A 100 22.03 -0.53 -1.11
C ASP A 100 21.59 0.60 -0.17
N LEU A 101 21.85 1.86 -0.53
CA LEU A 101 21.38 3.02 0.23
C LEU A 101 19.85 3.08 0.31
N LYS A 102 19.16 2.76 -0.78
CA LYS A 102 17.69 2.71 -0.81
C LYS A 102 17.14 1.61 0.09
N ILE A 103 17.76 0.42 0.09
CA ILE A 103 17.39 -0.70 0.98
C ILE A 103 17.60 -0.30 2.45
N GLN A 104 18.74 0.31 2.78
CA GLN A 104 19.01 0.78 4.15
C GLN A 104 17.96 1.80 4.63
N THR A 105 17.57 2.72 3.75
CA THR A 105 16.53 3.72 4.06
C THR A 105 15.17 3.08 4.30
N LEU A 106 14.74 2.19 3.40
CA LEU A 106 13.46 1.48 3.54
C LEU A 106 13.40 0.59 4.78
N ASN A 107 14.51 -0.06 5.13
CA ASN A 107 14.59 -0.86 6.35
C ASN A 107 14.43 -0.01 7.61
N ARG A 108 15.02 1.20 7.62
CA ARG A 108 14.84 2.14 8.73
C ARG A 108 13.39 2.60 8.85
N GLU A 109 12.75 2.98 7.74
CA GLU A 109 11.34 3.38 7.73
C GLU A 109 10.42 2.24 8.19
N LEU A 110 10.74 1.00 7.84
CA LEU A 110 10.00 -0.17 8.28
C LEU A 110 10.12 -0.38 9.79
N ASP A 111 11.32 -0.21 10.35
CA ASP A 111 11.56 -0.30 11.80
C ASP A 111 10.77 0.78 12.56
N ASP A 112 10.87 2.04 12.10
CA ASP A 112 10.13 3.17 12.68
C ASP A 112 8.61 2.94 12.67
N LYS A 113 8.07 2.41 11.56
CA LYS A 113 6.64 2.06 11.46
C LYS A 113 6.25 0.89 12.34
N THR A 114 7.13 -0.10 12.51
CA THR A 114 6.90 -1.26 13.36
C THR A 114 6.80 -0.83 14.83
N GLN A 115 7.72 0.02 15.29
CA GLN A 115 7.68 0.59 16.64
C GLN A 115 6.43 1.45 16.87
N ALA A 116 6.04 2.27 15.89
CA ALA A 116 4.81 3.07 15.98
C ALA A 116 3.54 2.20 16.08
N LEU A 117 3.51 1.05 15.41
CA LEU A 117 2.40 0.10 15.46
C LEU A 117 2.31 -0.57 16.84
N GLU A 118 3.43 -1.01 17.39
CA GLU A 118 3.49 -1.59 18.74
C GLU A 118 3.02 -0.58 19.82
N LEU A 119 3.43 0.68 19.70
CA LEU A 119 2.94 1.76 20.57
C LEU A 119 1.43 2.00 20.43
N ALA A 120 0.90 1.93 19.21
CA ALA A 120 -0.53 2.09 18.98
C ALA A 120 -1.34 0.92 19.55
N GLU A 121 -0.82 -0.31 19.45
CA GLU A 121 -1.45 -1.53 19.98
C GLU A 121 -1.54 -1.47 21.51
N THR A 122 -0.43 -1.14 22.18
CA THR A 122 -0.43 -0.96 23.65
C THR A 122 -1.37 0.15 24.14
N HIS A 123 -1.50 1.24 23.37
CA HIS A 123 -2.48 2.29 23.66
C HIS A 123 -3.93 1.80 23.47
N MET A 124 -4.19 0.98 22.44
CA MET A 124 -5.51 0.42 22.19
C MET A 124 -5.94 -0.54 23.31
N ASP A 125 -5.03 -1.39 23.78
CA ASP A 125 -5.28 -2.32 24.88
C ASP A 125 -5.58 -1.60 26.19
N SER A 126 -4.78 -0.56 26.50
CA SER A 126 -5.02 0.27 27.69
C SER A 126 -6.33 1.05 27.61
N SER A 127 -6.70 1.57 26.44
CA SER A 127 -8.01 2.21 26.25
C SER A 127 -9.17 1.21 26.37
N SER A 128 -9.00 -0.01 25.84
CA SER A 128 -10.02 -1.08 25.90
C SER A 128 -10.28 -1.50 27.34
N THR A 129 -9.22 -1.74 28.12
CA THR A 129 -9.33 -2.07 29.56
C THR A 129 -9.97 -0.94 30.36
N HIS A 130 -9.66 0.32 30.04
CA HIS A 130 -10.32 1.47 30.67
C HIS A 130 -11.82 1.53 30.35
N GLN A 131 -12.19 1.29 29.09
CA GLN A 131 -13.59 1.25 28.67
C GLN A 131 -14.39 0.15 29.39
N GLU A 132 -13.79 -1.04 29.57
CA GLU A 132 -14.40 -2.12 30.34
C GLU A 132 -14.63 -1.72 31.81
N GLY A 133 -13.68 -1.00 32.42
CA GLY A 133 -13.81 -0.46 33.77
C GLY A 133 -14.94 0.58 33.89
N LEU A 134 -15.08 1.47 32.91
CA LEU A 134 -16.17 2.44 32.86
C LEU A 134 -17.54 1.75 32.70
N LEU A 135 -17.64 0.72 31.85
CA LEU A 135 -18.87 -0.07 31.68
C LEU A 135 -19.32 -0.71 33.00
N LYS A 136 -18.40 -1.35 33.72
CA LYS A 136 -18.68 -1.92 35.06
C LYS A 136 -19.19 -0.86 36.03
N THR A 137 -18.60 0.34 36.00
CA THR A 137 -19.01 1.46 36.86
C THR A 137 -20.43 1.94 36.50
N VAL A 138 -20.75 2.05 35.21
CA VAL A 138 -22.09 2.44 34.73
C VAL A 138 -23.14 1.41 35.13
N GLU A 139 -22.84 0.11 34.97
CA GLU A 139 -23.74 -0.97 35.40
C GLU A 139 -24.03 -0.90 36.89
N GLU A 140 -23.00 -0.69 37.72
CA GLU A 140 -23.17 -0.59 39.17
C GLU A 140 -24.00 0.64 39.57
N LYS A 141 -23.76 1.79 38.94
CA LYS A 141 -24.56 3.00 39.15
C LYS A 141 -26.00 2.83 38.71
N ASN A 142 -26.26 2.09 37.63
CA ASN A 142 -27.62 1.78 37.20
C ASN A 142 -28.36 0.90 38.22
N LYS A 143 -27.69 -0.09 38.83
CA LYS A 143 -28.29 -0.88 39.92
C LYS A 143 -28.66 0.01 41.11
N GLU A 144 -27.75 0.87 41.56
CA GLU A 144 -28.00 1.82 42.65
C GLU A 144 -29.20 2.73 42.35
N ILE A 145 -29.31 3.23 41.10
CA ILE A 145 -30.47 4.02 40.66
C ILE A 145 -31.77 3.21 40.75
N THR A 146 -31.78 1.94 40.33
CA THR A 146 -32.98 1.10 40.40
C THR A 146 -33.40 0.82 41.84
N GLU A 147 -32.45 0.59 42.74
CA GLU A 147 -32.70 0.41 44.17
C GLU A 147 -33.28 1.68 44.80
N LEU A 148 -32.69 2.83 44.53
CA LEU A 148 -33.19 4.13 45.00
C LEU A 148 -34.61 4.43 44.49
N HIS A 149 -34.91 4.10 43.23
CA HIS A 149 -36.28 4.24 42.71
C HIS A 149 -37.28 3.37 43.46
N SER A 150 -36.92 2.12 43.77
CA SER A 150 -37.78 1.21 44.56
C SER A 150 -38.07 1.79 45.95
N ILE A 151 -37.05 2.31 46.63
CA ILE A 151 -37.19 2.97 47.94
C ILE A 151 -38.10 4.20 47.84
N ILE A 152 -37.93 5.04 46.82
CA ILE A 152 -38.78 6.21 46.60
C ILE A 152 -40.25 5.80 46.40
N GLU A 153 -40.51 4.75 45.60
CA GLU A 153 -41.87 4.28 45.37
C GLU A 153 -42.53 3.75 46.66
N GLU A 154 -41.78 3.02 47.48
CA GLU A 154 -42.24 2.57 48.79
C GLU A 154 -42.55 3.74 49.73
N LYS A 155 -41.66 4.73 49.80
CA LYS A 155 -41.87 5.95 50.61
C LYS A 155 -43.09 6.73 50.12
N ASN A 156 -43.31 6.85 48.81
CA ASN A 156 -44.51 7.49 48.26
C ASN A 156 -45.80 6.76 48.64
N LYS A 157 -45.79 5.41 48.67
CA LYS A 157 -46.93 4.62 49.17
C LYS A 157 -47.22 4.90 50.65
N ILE A 158 -46.17 5.02 51.47
CA ILE A 158 -46.30 5.36 52.89
C ILE A 158 -46.87 6.79 53.06
N ILE A 159 -46.33 7.77 52.32
CA ILE A 159 -46.81 9.16 52.36
C ILE A 159 -48.30 9.24 52.00
N LYS A 160 -48.72 8.51 50.96
CA LYS A 160 -50.13 8.46 50.56
C LYS A 160 -51.02 7.95 51.69
N ARG A 161 -50.64 6.82 52.32
CA ARG A 161 -51.38 6.24 53.45
C ARG A 161 -51.47 7.21 54.63
N LEU A 162 -50.34 7.81 55.02
CA LEU A 162 -50.31 8.79 56.12
C LEU A 162 -51.17 10.03 55.82
N SER A 163 -51.24 10.43 54.55
CA SER A 163 -52.08 11.57 54.13
C SER A 163 -53.58 11.22 54.21
N GLU A 164 -53.96 9.98 53.86
CA GLU A 164 -55.34 9.49 54.00
C GLU A 164 -55.74 9.41 55.48
N GLU A 165 -54.88 8.89 56.35
CA GLU A 165 -55.12 8.80 57.81
C GLU A 165 -55.20 10.19 58.48
N LEU A 166 -54.39 11.15 58.02
CA LEU A 166 -54.47 12.54 58.50
C LEU A 166 -55.82 13.18 58.16
N GLU A 167 -56.37 12.94 56.97
CA GLU A 167 -57.66 13.50 56.57
C GLU A 167 -58.82 12.84 57.34
N GLU A 168 -58.72 11.53 57.63
CA GLU A 168 -59.69 10.83 58.48
C GLU A 168 -59.70 11.40 59.91
N GLN A 169 -58.53 11.59 60.53
CA GLN A 169 -58.44 12.22 61.86
C GLN A 169 -58.97 13.66 61.88
N LYS A 170 -58.78 14.39 60.78
CA LYS A 170 -59.28 15.76 60.65
C LYS A 170 -60.81 15.80 60.58
N GLU A 171 -61.43 14.90 59.84
CA GLU A 171 -62.90 14.73 59.83
C GLU A 171 -63.43 14.31 61.20
N GLU A 172 -62.77 13.38 61.89
CA GLU A 172 -63.14 13.00 63.26
C GLU A 172 -63.05 14.19 64.22
N THR A 173 -62.01 15.02 64.09
CA THR A 173 -61.87 16.24 64.90
C THR A 173 -62.98 17.25 64.62
N ILE A 174 -63.43 17.38 63.37
CA ILE A 174 -64.56 18.24 63.00
C ILE A 174 -65.85 17.73 63.68
N ASP A 175 -66.17 16.43 63.54
CA ASP A 175 -67.35 15.81 64.17
C ASP A 175 -67.34 15.95 65.70
N LEU A 176 -66.19 15.69 66.35
CA LEU A 176 -66.04 15.88 67.79
C LEU A 176 -66.22 17.35 68.19
N THR A 177 -65.69 18.30 67.40
CA THR A 177 -65.87 19.73 67.64
C THR A 177 -67.33 20.15 67.53
N GLU A 178 -68.08 19.63 66.57
CA GLU A 178 -69.52 19.87 66.43
C GLU A 178 -70.30 19.30 67.62
N LYS A 179 -69.99 18.08 68.06
CA LYS A 179 -70.59 17.47 69.27
C LYS A 179 -70.29 18.26 70.53
N ILE A 180 -69.08 18.84 70.65
CA ILE A 180 -68.73 19.73 71.78
C ILE A 180 -69.59 21.00 71.72
N LYS A 181 -69.68 21.67 70.57
CA LYS A 181 -70.54 22.86 70.41
C LYS A 181 -72.00 22.56 70.76
N GLU A 182 -72.54 21.42 70.34
CA GLU A 182 -73.90 21.00 70.66
C GLU A 182 -74.10 20.73 72.16
N ARG A 183 -73.06 20.23 72.85
CA ARG A 183 -73.08 20.08 74.30
C ARG A 183 -72.96 21.41 75.02
N ASP A 184 -72.10 22.32 74.55
CA ASP A 184 -71.93 23.65 75.13
C ASP A 184 -73.23 24.46 75.03
N THR A 185 -73.94 24.42 73.89
CA THR A 185 -75.26 25.06 73.76
C THR A 185 -76.29 24.47 74.72
N LYS A 186 -76.32 23.14 74.90
CA LYS A 186 -77.17 22.48 75.91
C LYS A 186 -76.80 22.90 77.33
N ILE A 187 -75.52 23.03 77.64
CA ILE A 187 -75.06 23.51 78.95
C ILE A 187 -75.50 24.95 79.16
N GLU A 188 -75.40 25.82 78.15
CA GLU A 188 -75.82 27.22 78.22
C GLU A 188 -77.35 27.36 78.39
N GLU A 189 -78.14 26.53 77.72
CA GLU A 189 -79.59 26.40 77.94
C GLU A 189 -79.96 25.93 79.35
N ILE A 190 -79.13 25.06 79.96
CA ILE A 190 -79.32 24.62 81.34
C ILE A 190 -78.86 25.70 82.32
N SER A 191 -77.75 26.38 82.04
CA SER A 191 -77.17 27.45 82.85
C SER A 191 -78.10 28.66 82.95
N THR A 192 -78.79 29.00 81.86
CA THR A 192 -79.83 30.06 81.84
C THR A 192 -81.11 29.71 82.63
N LYS A 193 -81.29 28.44 83.03
CA LYS A 193 -82.40 27.97 83.89
C LYS A 193 -82.04 27.93 85.38
N ILE A 194 -80.81 28.27 85.76
CA ILE A 194 -80.36 28.32 87.15
C ILE A 194 -80.33 29.79 87.62
N PRO A 195 -81.05 30.17 88.69
CA PRO A 195 -81.00 31.54 89.21
C PRO A 195 -79.62 31.84 89.82
N ALA A 196 -79.11 33.04 89.55
CA ALA A 196 -77.79 33.49 89.95
C ALA A 196 -77.54 33.42 91.47
N PRO A 197 -76.35 32.96 91.91
CA PRO A 197 -75.75 33.33 93.19
C PRO A 197 -74.66 34.42 93.01
N ILE A 198 -74.61 35.35 93.97
CA ILE A 198 -73.65 36.48 94.08
C ILE A 198 -72.37 36.02 94.88
N PRO A 199 -71.29 36.85 95.02
CA PRO A 199 -69.88 36.51 94.81
C PRO A 199 -69.12 36.23 96.15
N PRO A 200 -67.80 35.88 96.18
CA PRO A 200 -66.75 36.92 96.25
C PRO A 200 -65.36 36.55 95.66
N ALA A 201 -64.53 37.59 95.47
CA ALA A 201 -63.06 37.59 95.29
C ALA A 201 -62.31 37.35 96.64
N PRO A 202 -60.97 37.51 96.82
CA PRO A 202 -59.80 37.65 95.91
C PRO A 202 -58.52 36.81 96.30
N ALA A 203 -57.50 36.85 95.41
CA ALA A 203 -56.03 36.61 95.63
C ALA A 203 -55.58 35.17 96.05
N VAL A 204 -54.44 34.60 95.61
CA VAL A 204 -53.04 34.96 95.94
C VAL A 204 -52.06 34.12 95.07
N SER A 205 -51.05 34.80 94.50
CA SER A 205 -49.62 34.47 94.22
C SER A 205 -49.13 33.09 93.68
N GLY A 206 -48.20 33.16 92.71
CA GLY A 206 -47.39 32.06 92.12
C GLY A 206 -46.39 31.38 93.08
N PRO A 207 -45.41 30.55 92.61
CA PRO A 207 -44.46 30.86 91.52
C PRO A 207 -43.97 29.70 90.60
N ALA A 208 -43.36 30.11 89.47
CA ALA A 208 -42.16 29.65 88.73
C ALA A 208 -41.85 28.17 88.33
N PRO A 209 -41.10 27.95 87.22
CA PRO A 209 -40.97 26.67 86.50
C PRO A 209 -39.56 26.03 86.58
N THR A 210 -39.43 24.73 86.26
CA THR A 210 -38.13 24.09 85.96
C THR A 210 -38.19 23.02 84.87
N SER A 211 -37.28 23.16 83.89
CA SER A 211 -36.50 22.14 83.13
C SER A 211 -37.27 21.05 82.35
N SER A 212 -36.98 20.75 81.07
CA SER A 212 -35.64 20.49 80.51
C SER A 212 -35.63 20.54 78.97
N THR A 213 -34.61 21.17 78.41
CA THR A 213 -34.13 21.10 77.01
C THR A 213 -33.34 19.79 76.80
N PRO A 214 -33.26 19.22 75.57
CA PRO A 214 -32.16 19.52 74.64
C PRO A 214 -32.64 19.70 73.18
N ALA A 215 -32.28 20.78 72.48
CA ALA A 215 -31.07 20.92 71.67
C ALA A 215 -31.04 20.01 70.42
N LEU A 216 -31.33 20.59 69.24
CA LEU A 216 -30.36 20.76 68.13
C LEU A 216 -31.07 21.29 66.87
N SER A 217 -30.69 22.50 66.47
CA SER A 217 -30.72 23.02 65.10
C SER A 217 -29.50 22.44 64.31
N PRO A 218 -29.17 22.82 63.06
CA PRO A 218 -29.87 23.71 62.11
C PRO A 218 -29.81 23.25 60.61
N SER A 219 -30.31 24.13 59.74
CA SER A 219 -29.77 24.47 58.41
C SER A 219 -30.14 23.56 57.24
N ALA A 220 -31.01 24.05 56.35
CA ALA A 220 -30.69 24.91 55.20
C ALA A 220 -30.49 24.03 53.96
N SER A 221 -31.45 23.99 53.04
CA SER A 221 -31.64 25.02 52.01
C SER A 221 -30.33 25.34 51.30
N THR A 222 -30.10 24.63 50.20
CA THR A 222 -29.63 25.21 48.94
C THR A 222 -29.82 24.18 47.83
N SER A 223 -30.92 24.33 47.08
CA SER A 223 -30.92 23.98 45.67
C SER A 223 -30.02 24.96 44.92
N PRO A 224 -29.27 24.49 43.93
CA PRO A 224 -29.10 25.32 42.76
C PRO A 224 -29.37 24.56 41.45
N ALA A 225 -29.79 25.38 40.49
CA ALA A 225 -29.63 25.22 39.05
C ALA A 225 -30.47 24.14 38.35
N SER A 226 -31.66 24.57 37.95
CA SER A 226 -32.28 24.18 36.70
C SER A 226 -31.28 24.26 35.53
N TYR A 227 -30.80 23.11 35.05
CA TYR A 227 -30.20 23.00 33.73
C TYR A 227 -31.29 22.64 32.73
N VAL A 228 -31.55 23.62 31.86
CA VAL A 228 -32.33 23.46 30.62
C VAL A 228 -31.60 22.45 29.74
N ARG A 229 -32.29 21.35 29.42
CA ARG A 229 -31.85 20.34 28.46
C ARG A 229 -31.84 20.95 27.06
N PRO A 230 -30.72 20.92 26.31
CA PRO A 230 -30.77 21.17 24.87
C PRO A 230 -31.47 19.96 24.21
N SER A 231 -32.55 20.23 23.48
CA SER A 231 -33.16 19.25 22.58
C SER A 231 -32.10 18.72 21.60
N PRO A 232 -32.03 17.40 21.37
CA PRO A 232 -31.20 16.87 20.31
C PRO A 232 -31.75 17.35 18.97
N GLN A 233 -30.92 18.10 18.22
CA GLN A 233 -31.21 18.43 16.83
C GLN A 233 -31.29 17.11 16.06
N VAL A 234 -32.50 16.82 15.58
CA VAL A 234 -32.75 15.81 14.57
C VAL A 234 -31.97 16.21 13.33
N MET A 235 -30.98 15.40 12.97
CA MET A 235 -30.30 15.48 11.70
C MET A 235 -31.32 15.48 10.55
N LYS A 236 -31.32 16.55 9.77
CA LYS A 236 -31.76 16.50 8.38
C LYS A 236 -30.56 16.05 7.54
N PRO A 237 -30.66 15.01 6.72
CA PRO A 237 -29.89 14.97 5.50
C PRO A 237 -30.57 15.90 4.49
N LEU A 238 -29.92 17.04 4.22
CA LEU A 238 -30.22 17.87 3.07
C LEU A 238 -29.57 17.19 1.85
N ALA A 239 -30.26 16.23 1.26
CA ALA A 239 -29.94 15.75 -0.08
C ALA A 239 -30.48 16.78 -1.07
N THR A 240 -29.62 17.72 -1.47
CA THR A 240 -29.82 18.52 -2.67
C THR A 240 -29.01 17.89 -3.79
N ASP A 241 -29.75 17.28 -4.71
CA ASP A 241 -29.57 17.26 -6.16
C ASP A 241 -28.17 16.98 -6.74
N ALA A 242 -28.14 15.85 -7.46
CA ALA A 242 -27.26 15.45 -8.57
C ALA A 242 -26.35 14.23 -8.31
N GLU A 243 -26.88 13.13 -7.76
CA GLU A 243 -26.28 11.81 -7.99
C GLU A 243 -27.12 11.06 -9.02
N LEU A 244 -26.80 11.28 -10.29
CA LEU A 244 -27.18 10.38 -11.37
C LEU A 244 -26.60 9.00 -11.00
N GLU A 245 -27.46 8.04 -10.67
CA GLU A 245 -27.02 6.69 -10.30
C GLU A 245 -26.33 6.08 -11.54
N TRP A 246 -25.02 5.79 -11.47
CA TRP A 246 -24.29 5.21 -12.61
C TRP A 246 -24.95 3.92 -13.14
N ARG A 247 -25.67 3.19 -12.28
CA ARG A 247 -26.49 2.05 -12.64
C ARG A 247 -27.49 2.36 -13.78
N ASP A 248 -27.96 3.59 -13.86
CA ASP A 248 -28.96 4.06 -14.84
C ASP A 248 -28.32 4.73 -16.07
N THR A 249 -26.98 4.81 -16.12
CA THR A 249 -26.25 5.28 -17.31
C THR A 249 -26.03 4.17 -18.32
N ASP A 250 -25.89 4.52 -19.60
CA ASP A 250 -25.59 3.57 -20.68
C ASP A 250 -24.14 3.07 -20.66
N GLU A 251 -23.31 3.55 -19.72
CA GLU A 251 -21.94 3.10 -19.54
C GLU A 251 -21.91 1.65 -19.04
N GLN A 252 -21.20 0.80 -19.77
CA GLN A 252 -21.07 -0.63 -19.44
C GLN A 252 -19.90 -0.93 -18.50
N LEU A 253 -18.87 -0.09 -18.55
CA LEU A 253 -17.62 -0.26 -17.83
C LEU A 253 -17.20 1.06 -17.21
N LYS A 254 -16.78 1.02 -15.95
CA LYS A 254 -16.19 2.17 -15.25
C LYS A 254 -14.93 1.73 -14.53
N ILE A 255 -13.82 2.42 -14.80
CA ILE A 255 -12.52 2.09 -14.22
C ILE A 255 -12.14 3.20 -13.25
N LEU A 256 -11.87 2.82 -12.01
CA LEU A 256 -11.54 3.72 -10.93
C LEU A 256 -10.18 3.36 -10.36
N MET A 257 -9.30 4.34 -10.22
CA MET A 257 -8.01 4.20 -9.57
C MET A 257 -8.01 4.98 -8.25
N ILE A 258 -7.31 4.47 -7.25
CA ILE A 258 -7.09 5.19 -6.01
C ILE A 258 -5.76 5.94 -6.09
N GLU A 259 -5.83 7.26 -5.98
CA GLU A 259 -4.67 8.12 -5.87
C GLU A 259 -4.73 8.86 -4.53
N GLY A 260 -3.96 8.41 -3.54
CA GLY A 260 -4.06 8.90 -2.18
C GLY A 260 -5.33 8.41 -1.48
N GLU A 261 -6.24 9.33 -1.12
CA GLU A 261 -7.55 9.03 -0.52
C GLU A 261 -8.73 9.18 -1.50
N GLU A 262 -8.47 9.72 -2.70
CA GLU A 262 -9.49 10.02 -3.69
C GLU A 262 -9.62 8.90 -4.73
N LEU A 263 -10.85 8.73 -5.24
CA LEU A 263 -11.15 7.85 -6.37
C LEU A 263 -11.15 8.69 -7.64
N LYS A 264 -10.28 8.36 -8.58
CA LYS A 264 -10.23 8.98 -9.91
C LYS A 264 -10.67 8.00 -10.97
N GLU A 265 -11.48 8.48 -11.89
CA GLU A 265 -11.85 7.72 -13.08
C GLU A 265 -10.71 7.77 -14.09
N VAL A 266 -10.37 6.62 -14.66
CA VAL A 266 -9.29 6.45 -15.62
C VAL A 266 -9.80 5.69 -16.85
N GLU A 267 -9.19 5.92 -18.01
CA GLU A 267 -9.60 5.24 -19.26
C GLU A 267 -9.01 3.83 -19.40
N GLY A 268 -7.96 3.51 -18.63
CA GLY A 268 -7.27 2.23 -18.67
C GLY A 268 -6.38 2.02 -17.46
N LEU A 269 -5.89 0.79 -17.32
CA LEU A 269 -4.98 0.36 -16.26
C LEU A 269 -3.63 -0.06 -16.86
N SER A 270 -2.55 0.44 -16.29
CA SER A 270 -1.19 0.02 -16.62
C SER A 270 -0.65 -1.00 -15.62
N SER A 271 0.41 -1.72 -16.01
CA SER A 271 1.00 -2.81 -15.22
C SER A 271 1.52 -2.40 -13.83
N ASP A 272 1.73 -1.11 -13.57
CA ASP A 272 2.18 -0.55 -12.30
C ASP A 272 1.04 -0.04 -11.40
N GLN A 273 -0.22 -0.18 -11.84
CA GLN A 273 -1.40 0.37 -11.17
C GLN A 273 -2.30 -0.71 -10.55
N VAL A 274 -3.14 -0.27 -9.61
CA VAL A 274 -4.25 -1.07 -9.08
C VAL A 274 -5.54 -0.31 -9.39
N GLY A 275 -6.51 -1.02 -9.98
CA GLY A 275 -7.79 -0.45 -10.38
C GLY A 275 -8.98 -1.23 -9.84
N LEU A 276 -10.10 -0.53 -9.72
CA LEU A 276 -11.43 -1.06 -9.53
C LEU A 276 -12.16 -0.95 -10.86
N VAL A 277 -12.55 -2.09 -11.43
CA VAL A 277 -13.30 -2.17 -12.68
C VAL A 277 -14.71 -2.57 -12.33
N ILE A 278 -15.66 -1.68 -12.57
CA ILE A 278 -17.08 -1.94 -12.40
C ILE A 278 -17.61 -2.44 -13.74
N ASP A 279 -17.95 -3.72 -13.79
CA ASP A 279 -18.36 -4.44 -14.99
C ASP A 279 -19.85 -4.76 -14.95
N LYS A 280 -20.64 -3.94 -15.66
CA LYS A 280 -22.10 -4.01 -15.68
C LYS A 280 -22.64 -5.24 -16.40
N PRO A 281 -22.12 -5.66 -17.56
CA PRO A 281 -22.52 -6.92 -18.19
C PRO A 281 -22.42 -8.13 -17.26
N ASN A 282 -21.34 -8.22 -16.48
CA ASN A 282 -21.07 -9.39 -15.64
C ASN A 282 -21.56 -9.26 -14.19
N GLY A 283 -22.00 -8.07 -13.77
CA GLY A 283 -22.42 -7.83 -12.39
C GLY A 283 -21.28 -8.02 -11.38
N THR A 284 -20.06 -7.67 -11.78
CA THR A 284 -18.84 -7.91 -11.00
C THR A 284 -18.05 -6.62 -10.83
N ILE A 285 -17.48 -6.44 -9.65
CA ILE A 285 -16.49 -5.40 -9.36
C ILE A 285 -15.14 -6.11 -9.27
N TRP A 286 -14.31 -5.93 -10.29
CA TRP A 286 -12.98 -6.49 -10.34
C TRP A 286 -11.99 -5.57 -9.62
N VAL A 287 -11.26 -6.10 -8.66
CA VAL A 287 -10.09 -5.48 -8.07
C VAL A 287 -8.88 -6.04 -8.80
N TRP A 288 -8.41 -5.30 -9.80
CA TRP A 288 -7.30 -5.71 -10.65
C TRP A 288 -5.99 -5.12 -10.12
N LYS A 289 -4.96 -5.98 -10.00
CA LYS A 289 -3.61 -5.60 -9.55
C LYS A 289 -2.60 -5.87 -10.65
N GLY A 290 -1.98 -4.81 -11.15
CA GLY A 290 -0.86 -4.88 -12.07
C GLY A 290 0.35 -5.61 -11.48
N SER A 291 1.15 -6.25 -12.34
CA SER A 291 2.35 -7.01 -11.97
C SER A 291 3.42 -6.17 -11.28
N GLY A 292 3.53 -4.90 -11.63
CA GLY A 292 4.41 -3.92 -11.00
C GLY A 292 3.73 -3.10 -9.89
N ALA A 293 2.46 -3.37 -9.59
CA ALA A 293 1.68 -2.53 -8.71
C ALA A 293 2.00 -2.75 -7.23
N SER A 294 1.92 -1.66 -6.45
CA SER A 294 2.21 -1.70 -5.01
C SER A 294 1.19 -2.55 -4.26
N ARG A 295 1.68 -3.50 -3.44
CA ARG A 295 0.86 -4.32 -2.53
C ARG A 295 0.02 -3.47 -1.57
N LEU A 296 0.52 -2.32 -1.12
CA LEU A 296 -0.23 -1.41 -0.25
C LEU A 296 -1.41 -0.77 -1.00
N ASN A 297 -1.22 -0.40 -2.26
CA ASN A 297 -2.31 0.14 -3.08
C ASN A 297 -3.36 -0.93 -3.37
N ALA A 298 -2.95 -2.19 -3.53
CA ALA A 298 -3.88 -3.31 -3.66
C ALA A 298 -4.78 -3.44 -2.43
N ILE A 299 -4.20 -3.46 -1.23
CA ILE A 299 -4.96 -3.54 0.03
C ILE A 299 -5.91 -2.35 0.18
N ARG A 300 -5.45 -1.12 -0.11
CA ARG A 300 -6.31 0.09 -0.07
C ARG A 300 -7.46 0.01 -1.06
N THR A 301 -7.21 -0.53 -2.25
CA THR A 301 -8.23 -0.70 -3.29
C THR A 301 -9.25 -1.76 -2.88
N SER A 302 -8.79 -2.88 -2.31
CA SER A 302 -9.65 -3.92 -1.74
C SER A 302 -10.57 -3.38 -0.63
N THR A 303 -10.06 -2.54 0.27
CA THR A 303 -10.87 -1.98 1.37
C THR A 303 -11.88 -0.94 0.88
N LYS A 304 -11.65 -0.30 -0.27
CA LYS A 304 -12.61 0.62 -0.88
C LYS A 304 -13.68 -0.07 -1.73
N ALA A 305 -13.46 -1.30 -2.20
CA ALA A 305 -14.43 -2.02 -3.03
C ALA A 305 -15.85 -2.10 -2.39
N PRO A 306 -16.02 -2.41 -1.08
CA PRO A 306 -17.34 -2.37 -0.44
C PRO A 306 -17.98 -0.97 -0.37
N THR A 307 -17.14 0.07 -0.29
CA THR A 307 -17.60 1.47 -0.28
C THR A 307 -18.13 1.85 -1.67
N ILE A 308 -17.42 1.45 -2.73
CA ILE A 308 -17.86 1.63 -4.12
C ILE A 308 -19.18 0.87 -4.36
N ARG A 309 -19.24 -0.39 -3.91
CA ARG A 309 -20.45 -1.20 -4.00
C ARG A 309 -21.65 -0.51 -3.35
N SER A 310 -21.45 0.09 -2.18
CA SER A 310 -22.50 0.82 -1.46
C SER A 310 -22.85 2.14 -2.14
N LYS A 311 -21.85 2.89 -2.61
CA LYS A 311 -22.02 4.18 -3.30
C LYS A 311 -22.86 4.06 -4.56
N TYR A 312 -22.63 3.00 -5.34
CA TYR A 312 -23.37 2.75 -6.58
C TYR A 312 -24.55 1.77 -6.41
N ARG A 313 -24.91 1.40 -5.17
CA ARG A 313 -26.01 0.47 -4.84
C ARG A 313 -25.94 -0.89 -5.56
N LEU A 314 -24.73 -1.40 -5.75
CA LEU A 314 -24.43 -2.66 -6.45
C LEU A 314 -24.43 -3.85 -5.47
N TYR A 315 -25.41 -3.93 -4.57
CA TYR A 315 -25.39 -4.88 -3.44
C TYR A 315 -25.43 -6.35 -3.86
N ASP A 316 -25.99 -6.62 -5.03
CA ASP A 316 -26.09 -7.92 -5.69
C ASP A 316 -24.83 -8.31 -6.48
N TRP A 317 -23.84 -7.42 -6.58
CA TRP A 317 -22.64 -7.65 -7.39
C TRP A 317 -21.53 -8.32 -6.58
N LYS A 318 -20.81 -9.23 -7.26
CA LYS A 318 -19.65 -9.93 -6.70
C LYS A 318 -18.43 -9.00 -6.72
N VAL A 319 -17.54 -9.15 -5.75
CA VAL A 319 -16.22 -8.50 -5.76
C VAL A 319 -15.18 -9.59 -5.93
N ASP A 320 -14.38 -9.51 -6.99
CA ASP A 320 -13.35 -10.49 -7.30
C ASP A 320 -11.97 -9.83 -7.40
N PHE A 321 -10.95 -10.55 -6.96
CA PHE A 321 -9.57 -10.08 -6.93
C PHE A 321 -8.77 -10.82 -8.00
N ILE A 322 -8.10 -10.06 -8.86
CA ILE A 322 -7.35 -10.60 -9.99
C ILE A 322 -5.96 -9.96 -10.02
N ASP A 323 -4.96 -10.80 -10.18
CA ASP A 323 -3.59 -10.38 -10.48
C ASP A 323 -3.36 -10.38 -12.01
N GLN A 324 -2.55 -9.45 -12.50
CA GLN A 324 -2.23 -9.35 -13.92
C GLN A 324 -1.64 -10.67 -14.46
N GLY A 325 -2.25 -11.21 -15.51
CA GLY A 325 -1.91 -12.51 -16.10
C GLY A 325 -2.76 -13.69 -15.59
N GLU A 326 -3.64 -13.46 -14.60
CA GLU A 326 -4.61 -14.43 -14.09
C GLU A 326 -6.07 -13.99 -14.37
N GLU A 327 -6.28 -13.16 -15.39
CA GLU A 327 -7.61 -12.69 -15.77
C GLU A 327 -8.51 -13.83 -16.29
N PRO A 328 -9.74 -13.98 -15.77
CA PRO A 328 -10.72 -14.93 -16.31
C PRO A 328 -11.21 -14.49 -17.70
N GLU A 329 -11.80 -15.42 -18.45
CA GLU A 329 -12.30 -15.16 -19.82
C GLU A 329 -13.31 -14.01 -19.89
N ASP A 330 -14.07 -13.80 -18.81
CA ASP A 330 -15.10 -12.75 -18.72
C ASP A 330 -14.53 -11.37 -18.37
N PHE A 331 -13.23 -11.25 -18.08
CA PHE A 331 -12.60 -9.98 -17.73
C PHE A 331 -12.47 -9.05 -18.97
N PRO A 332 -12.77 -7.75 -18.85
CA PRO A 332 -12.72 -6.81 -19.97
C PRO A 332 -11.28 -6.46 -20.38
N PHE A 333 -10.62 -7.30 -21.17
CA PHE A 333 -9.21 -7.10 -21.57
C PHE A 333 -8.90 -5.77 -22.29
N ASN A 334 -9.91 -5.12 -22.87
CA ASN A 334 -9.77 -3.84 -23.57
C ASN A 334 -9.39 -2.66 -22.67
N ILE A 335 -9.38 -2.86 -21.35
CA ILE A 335 -9.05 -1.81 -20.37
C ILE A 335 -7.58 -1.82 -19.94
N ILE A 336 -6.78 -2.81 -20.35
CA ILE A 336 -5.36 -2.89 -20.01
C ILE A 336 -4.55 -2.14 -21.08
N THR A 337 -3.86 -1.08 -20.68
CA THR A 337 -2.92 -0.35 -21.54
C THR A 337 -1.52 -0.94 -21.42
N SER A 338 -0.93 -1.34 -22.54
CA SER A 338 0.41 -1.97 -22.61
C SER A 338 1.54 -1.04 -22.16
#